data_AF-A0A7S4FGG8-F1
#
_entry.id   AF-A0A7S4FGG8-F1
#
_cell.length_a   1.000
_cell.length_b   1.000
_cell.length_c   1.000
_cell.angle_alpha   90.00
_cell.angle_beta   90.00
_cell.angle_gamma   90.00
#
_symmetry.space_group_name_H-M   'P 1'
#
loop_
_entity.id
_entity.type
_entity.pdbx_description
1 polymer ?
#
loop_
_entity_poly.entity_id
_entity_poly.type
_entity_poly.pdbx_seq_one_letter_code
_entity_poly.pdbx_strand_id
1 'polypeptide(L)'
;QHRSSVSPSSGVHITLPGRYTSPDLGVLSTTRDGRVLFVLPWEGEAIAGTTDNKCELEAEPVATVNEVKFVVDEMQRWLQPEASIEAKDLKSVWTGIRPLVADPRKSTKHITRS
;
A
#
# COMPACT_ATOMS: atom_id res chain seq x y z
N GLN A 1 18.31 13.11 -26.11
CA GLN A 1 18.16 12.57 -24.74
C GLN A 1 16.93 11.67 -24.74
N HIS A 2 17.08 10.37 -24.52
CA HIS A 2 15.95 9.43 -24.46
C HIS A 2 15.18 9.71 -23.16
N ARG A 3 13.99 10.31 -23.23
CA ARG A 3 13.12 10.41 -22.04
C ARG A 3 12.59 9.00 -21.77
N SER A 4 12.77 8.51 -20.54
CA SER A 4 12.14 7.25 -20.12
C SER A 4 10.63 7.36 -20.34
N SER A 5 10.06 6.45 -21.11
CA SER A 5 8.61 6.32 -21.31
C SER A 5 7.90 5.76 -20.08
N VAL A 6 8.64 5.42 -19.03
CA VAL A 6 8.15 4.78 -17.80
C VAL A 6 8.43 5.69 -16.59
N SER A 7 7.41 5.88 -15.76
CA SER A 7 7.46 6.55 -14.46
C SER A 7 7.13 5.53 -13.37
N PRO A 8 8.11 4.76 -12.87
CA PRO A 8 7.87 3.71 -11.90
C PRO A 8 7.30 4.23 -10.57
N SER A 9 6.43 3.42 -9.95
CA SER A 9 5.83 3.69 -8.64
C SER A 9 5.89 2.46 -7.74
N SER A 10 6.45 2.60 -6.54
CA SER A 10 6.46 1.56 -5.53
C SER A 10 5.13 1.50 -4.77
N GLY A 11 4.76 0.29 -4.36
CA GLY A 11 3.60 0.04 -3.53
C GLY A 11 3.85 -1.06 -2.53
N VAL A 12 3.56 -0.78 -1.26
CA VAL A 12 3.70 -1.71 -0.14
C VAL A 12 2.37 -2.33 0.24
N HIS A 13 2.39 -3.60 0.65
CA HIS A 13 1.30 -4.28 1.36
C HIS A 13 1.85 -4.93 2.62
N ILE A 14 1.01 -5.03 3.65
CA ILE A 14 1.31 -5.73 4.90
C ILE A 14 0.30 -6.85 5.11
N THR A 15 0.73 -7.94 5.75
CA THR A 15 -0.16 -8.98 6.27
C THR A 15 -0.28 -8.85 7.77
N LEU A 16 -1.52 -8.90 8.26
CA LEU A 16 -1.90 -8.80 9.65
C LEU A 16 -2.79 -10.00 10.04
N PRO A 17 -2.91 -10.33 11.34
CA PRO A 17 -3.91 -11.28 11.84
C PRO A 17 -5.31 -11.09 11.26
N GLY A 18 -6.02 -12.18 10.96
CA GLY A 18 -7.39 -12.13 10.44
C GLY A 18 -8.37 -11.29 11.27
N ARG A 19 -8.11 -11.05 12.56
CA ARG A 19 -8.92 -10.17 13.44
C ARG A 19 -9.05 -8.71 12.94
N TYR A 20 -8.20 -8.29 12.00
CA TYR A 20 -8.24 -6.94 11.41
C TYR A 20 -9.17 -6.82 10.20
N THR A 21 -9.85 -7.91 9.82
CA THR A 21 -10.83 -7.92 8.74
C THR A 21 -11.94 -8.93 9.01
N SER A 22 -13.00 -8.91 8.20
CA SER A 22 -14.04 -9.95 8.24
C SER A 22 -13.76 -10.97 7.14
N PRO A 23 -13.99 -12.28 7.36
CA PRO A 23 -13.67 -13.32 6.38
C PRO A 23 -14.27 -13.11 4.98
N ASP A 24 -15.45 -12.49 4.92
CA ASP A 24 -16.23 -12.34 3.67
C ASP A 24 -16.36 -10.87 3.22
N LEU A 25 -15.72 -9.92 3.93
CA LEU A 25 -15.88 -8.49 3.65
C LEU A 25 -14.53 -7.78 3.61
N GLY A 26 -14.26 -7.13 2.47
CA GLY A 26 -13.17 -6.17 2.32
C GLY A 26 -13.58 -4.77 2.76
N VAL A 27 -12.63 -4.03 3.34
CA VAL A 27 -12.79 -2.61 3.68
C VAL A 27 -12.09 -1.74 2.63
N LEU A 28 -12.77 -0.67 2.23
CA LEU A 28 -12.22 0.39 1.40
C LEU A 28 -12.31 1.71 2.18
N SER A 29 -11.17 2.36 2.37
CA SER A 29 -11.08 3.65 3.07
C SER A 29 -10.28 4.67 2.29
N THR A 30 -10.60 5.96 2.47
CA THR A 30 -9.82 7.06 1.89
C THR A 30 -8.66 7.40 2.81
N THR A 31 -7.45 7.52 2.27
CA THR A 31 -6.25 7.92 3.02
C THR A 31 -6.19 9.43 3.20
N ARG A 32 -5.39 9.92 4.17
CA ARG A 32 -5.19 11.36 4.40
C ARG A 32 -4.69 12.13 3.17
N ASP A 33 -4.03 11.46 2.24
CA ASP A 33 -3.49 12.08 1.01
C ASP A 33 -4.37 11.88 -0.23
N GLY A 34 -5.62 11.43 -0.03
CA GLY A 34 -6.65 11.31 -1.06
C GLY A 34 -6.54 10.06 -1.93
N ARG A 35 -5.81 9.04 -1.48
CA ARG A 35 -5.75 7.71 -2.12
C ARG A 35 -6.77 6.77 -1.47
N VAL A 36 -6.79 5.53 -1.94
CA VAL A 36 -7.61 4.46 -1.37
C VAL A 36 -6.70 3.44 -0.70
N LEU A 37 -7.09 3.02 0.51
CA LEU A 37 -6.54 1.88 1.22
C LEU A 37 -7.58 0.75 1.21
N PHE A 38 -7.12 -0.45 0.86
CA PHE A 38 -7.86 -1.70 0.97
C PHE A 38 -7.38 -2.48 2.19
N VAL A 39 -8.31 -3.14 2.87
CA VAL A 39 -8.03 -4.22 3.83
C VAL A 39 -8.88 -5.41 3.40
N LEU A 40 -8.23 -6.49 2.95
CA LEU A 40 -8.89 -7.64 2.32
C LEU A 40 -8.61 -8.92 3.11
N PRO A 41 -9.60 -9.80 3.31
CA PRO A 41 -9.37 -11.14 3.83
C PRO A 41 -8.61 -12.00 2.81
N TRP A 42 -7.61 -12.74 3.27
CA TRP A 42 -6.86 -13.70 2.46
C TRP A 42 -6.27 -14.81 3.32
N GLU A 43 -6.61 -16.08 3.02
CA GLU A 43 -6.09 -17.26 3.72
C GLU A 43 -6.19 -17.19 5.26
N GLY A 44 -7.30 -16.64 5.78
CA GLY A 44 -7.53 -16.47 7.22
C GLY A 44 -6.81 -15.26 7.85
N GLU A 45 -6.11 -14.46 7.05
CA GLU A 45 -5.38 -13.25 7.44
C GLU A 45 -5.98 -12.00 6.78
N ALA A 46 -5.44 -10.83 7.13
CA ALA A 46 -5.79 -9.55 6.52
C ALA A 46 -4.61 -8.98 5.73
N ILE A 47 -4.82 -8.65 4.46
CA ILE A 47 -3.86 -7.90 3.64
C ILE A 47 -4.30 -6.45 3.58
N ALA A 48 -3.42 -5.53 3.95
CA ALA A 48 -3.67 -4.09 3.89
C ALA A 48 -2.69 -3.37 2.96
N GLY A 49 -3.19 -2.41 2.18
CA GLY A 49 -2.38 -1.63 1.25
C GLY A 49 -3.20 -0.70 0.37
N THR A 50 -2.58 0.17 -0.43
CA THR A 50 -1.15 0.23 -0.73
C THR A 50 -0.61 1.66 -0.72
N THR A 51 0.70 1.79 -0.90
CA THR A 51 1.37 3.07 -1.17
C THR A 51 1.53 3.30 -2.68
N ASP A 52 1.87 4.54 -3.03
CA ASP A 52 2.13 5.00 -4.40
C ASP A 52 3.21 6.08 -4.30
N ASN A 53 4.47 5.65 -4.35
CA ASN A 53 5.63 6.53 -4.25
C ASN A 53 6.45 6.43 -5.52
N LYS A 54 6.92 7.57 -6.03
CA LYS A 54 7.92 7.55 -7.12
C LYS A 54 9.17 6.80 -6.63
N CYS A 55 9.65 5.85 -7.41
CA CYS A 55 10.83 5.06 -7.09
C CYS A 55 11.74 4.94 -8.31
N GLU A 56 12.89 4.30 -8.16
CA GLU A 56 13.69 3.82 -9.28
C GLU A 56 13.32 2.36 -9.60
N LEU A 57 13.71 1.86 -10.77
CA LEU A 57 13.52 0.45 -11.11
C LEU A 57 14.58 -0.40 -10.41
N GLU A 58 14.12 -1.35 -9.59
CA GLU A 58 14.97 -2.28 -8.84
C GLU A 58 14.41 -3.70 -8.99
N ALA A 59 15.30 -4.69 -9.09
CA ALA A 59 14.89 -6.10 -9.23
C ALA A 59 14.31 -6.66 -7.92
N GLU A 60 14.86 -6.22 -6.79
CA GLU A 60 14.49 -6.66 -5.44
C GLU A 60 14.13 -5.44 -4.58
N PRO A 61 13.00 -4.76 -4.86
CA PRO A 61 12.60 -3.60 -4.07
C PRO A 61 12.37 -4.01 -2.62
N VAL A 62 12.70 -3.11 -1.69
CA VAL A 62 12.46 -3.31 -0.26
C VAL A 62 11.55 -2.21 0.26
N ALA A 63 10.52 -2.61 1.02
CA ALA A 63 9.61 -1.67 1.65
C ALA A 63 10.34 -0.82 2.70
N THR A 64 10.11 0.48 2.69
CA THR A 64 10.65 1.35 3.74
C THR A 64 9.78 1.28 5.00
N VAL A 65 10.40 1.53 6.17
CA VAL A 65 9.68 1.63 7.45
C VAL A 65 8.56 2.69 7.38
N ASN A 66 8.80 3.79 6.65
CA ASN A 66 7.81 4.87 6.49
C ASN A 66 6.60 4.43 5.67
N GLU A 67 6.78 3.58 4.65
CA GLU A 67 5.66 3.04 3.87
C GLU A 67 4.80 2.07 4.69
N VAL A 68 5.45 1.19 5.47
CA VAL A 68 4.74 0.30 6.41
C VAL A 68 3.99 1.13 7.45
N LYS A 69 4.65 2.11 8.06
CA LYS A 69 4.05 3.01 9.03
C LYS A 69 2.88 3.79 8.43
N PHE A 70 2.98 4.23 7.18
CA PHE A 70 1.88 4.90 6.51
C PHE A 70 0.63 4.00 6.47
N VAL A 71 0.75 2.74 6.04
CA VAL A 71 -0.37 1.81 6.00
C VAL A 71 -0.97 1.60 7.40
N VAL A 72 -0.13 1.36 8.41
CA VAL A 72 -0.57 1.18 9.79
C VAL A 72 -1.28 2.43 10.32
N ASP A 73 -0.71 3.61 10.13
CA ASP A 73 -1.31 4.88 10.55
C ASP A 73 -2.68 5.10 9.88
N GLU A 74 -2.82 4.81 8.59
CA GLU A 74 -4.09 4.95 7.88
C GLU A 74 -5.16 3.98 8.39
N MET A 75 -4.80 2.77 8.80
CA MET A 75 -5.71 1.81 9.43
C MET A 75 -6.13 2.26 10.83
N GLN A 76 -5.17 2.70 11.66
CA GLN A 76 -5.43 3.12 13.05
C GLN A 76 -6.43 4.27 13.17
N ARG A 77 -6.67 5.06 12.10
CA ARG A 77 -7.63 6.18 12.13
C ARG A 77 -9.08 5.74 12.31
N TRP A 78 -9.43 4.50 11.96
CA TRP A 78 -10.81 4.01 12.01
C TRP A 78 -10.94 2.70 12.80
N LEU A 79 -9.83 2.13 13.27
CA LEU A 79 -9.83 1.05 14.25
C LEU A 79 -10.19 1.60 15.64
N GLN A 80 -10.91 0.79 16.42
CA GLN A 80 -11.14 1.08 17.83
C GLN A 80 -9.81 0.99 18.62
N PRO A 81 -9.63 1.74 19.71
CA PRO A 81 -8.39 1.73 20.50
C PRO A 81 -7.93 0.33 20.95
N GLU A 82 -8.87 -0.57 21.24
CA GLU A 82 -8.61 -1.96 21.67
C GLU A 82 -8.09 -2.84 20.52
N ALA A 83 -8.29 -2.40 19.28
CA ALA A 83 -7.81 -3.04 18.06
C ALA A 83 -6.58 -2.31 17.49
N SER A 84 -5.79 -1.63 18.33
CA SER A 84 -4.55 -0.98 17.91
C SER A 84 -3.57 -2.01 17.31
N ILE A 85 -2.92 -1.63 16.20
CA ILE A 85 -1.95 -2.47 15.51
C ILE A 85 -0.59 -2.30 16.17
N GLU A 86 -0.04 -3.41 16.67
CA GLU A 86 1.31 -3.44 17.23
C GLU A 86 2.32 -3.99 16.23
N ALA A 87 3.62 -3.72 16.43
CA ALA A 87 4.66 -4.26 15.57
C ALA A 87 4.65 -5.80 15.49
N LYS A 88 4.23 -6.47 16.57
CA LYS A 88 4.09 -7.94 16.62
C LYS A 88 2.98 -8.49 15.73
N ASP A 89 2.04 -7.65 15.31
CA ASP A 89 0.96 -8.05 14.41
C ASP A 89 1.41 -8.06 12.94
N LEU A 90 2.55 -7.46 12.60
CA LEU A 90 3.07 -7.49 11.22
C LEU A 90 3.66 -8.87 10.91
N LYS A 91 2.92 -9.69 10.16
CA LYS A 91 3.33 -11.05 9.78
C LYS A 91 4.26 -11.06 8.57
N SER A 92 4.01 -10.18 7.60
CA SER A 92 4.85 -10.03 6.41
C SER A 92 4.67 -8.63 5.80
N VAL A 93 5.66 -8.23 5.00
CA VAL A 93 5.65 -7.00 4.22
C VAL A 93 6.09 -7.34 2.80
N TRP A 94 5.35 -6.85 1.81
CA TRP A 94 5.68 -7.02 0.40
C TRP A 94 5.71 -5.67 -0.29
N THR A 95 6.57 -5.54 -1.27
CA THR A 95 6.63 -4.36 -2.12
C THR A 95 6.74 -4.79 -3.59
N GLY A 96 6.19 -3.96 -4.46
CA GLY A 96 6.28 -4.15 -5.90
C GLY A 96 6.36 -2.81 -6.61
N ILE A 97 6.93 -2.82 -7.81
CA ILE A 97 7.06 -1.64 -8.66
C ILE A 97 6.08 -1.73 -9.82
N ARG A 98 5.28 -0.68 -10.00
CA ARG A 98 4.34 -0.52 -11.12
C ARG A 98 5.06 0.25 -12.25
N PRO A 99 5.24 -0.32 -13.45
CA PRO A 99 5.85 0.39 -14.58
C PRO A 99 4.81 1.29 -15.27
N LEU A 100 4.50 2.44 -14.66
CA LEU A 100 3.48 3.35 -15.19
C LEU A 100 3.98 4.10 -16.44
N VAL A 101 3.10 4.38 -17.40
CA VAL A 101 3.45 5.18 -18.58
C VAL A 101 3.71 6.64 -18.17
N ALA A 102 4.85 7.21 -18.54
CA ALA A 102 5.21 8.56 -18.14
C ALA A 102 4.33 9.61 -18.85
N ASP A 103 3.49 10.32 -18.09
CA ASP A 103 2.93 11.61 -18.48
C ASP A 103 3.66 12.71 -17.69
N PRO A 104 4.46 13.58 -18.34
CA PRO A 104 5.29 14.59 -17.66
C PRO A 104 4.49 15.64 -16.87
N ARG A 105 3.15 15.61 -16.92
CA ARG A 105 2.26 16.56 -16.22
C ARG A 105 1.54 15.97 -15.00
N LYS A 106 1.70 14.67 -14.69
CA LYS A 106 0.89 14.00 -13.66
C LYS A 106 1.75 13.32 -12.58
N SER A 107 1.29 13.42 -11.33
CA SER A 107 1.82 12.60 -10.23
C SER A 107 1.45 11.12 -10.44
N THR A 108 2.26 10.18 -9.96
CA THR A 108 2.09 8.72 -10.17
C THR A 108 0.70 8.22 -9.78
N LYS A 109 0.10 8.78 -8.71
CA LYS A 109 -1.27 8.48 -8.28
C LYS A 109 -2.38 8.89 -9.27
N HIS A 110 -2.06 9.75 -10.23
CA HIS A 110 -2.97 10.25 -11.27
C HIS A 110 -2.62 9.75 -12.68
N ILE A 111 -1.59 8.92 -12.82
CA ILE A 111 -1.22 8.31 -14.11
C ILE A 111 -2.15 7.13 -14.41
N THR A 112 -2.58 7.03 -15.67
CA THR A 112 -3.46 5.97 -16.17
C THR A 112 -2.82 4.59 -16.00
N ARG A 113 -3.62 3.60 -15.57
CA ARG A 113 -3.18 2.22 -15.26
C ARG A 113 -3.58 1.18 -16.32
N SER A 114 -3.96 1.65 -17.50
CA SER A 114 -4.55 0.90 -18.63
C SER A 114 -3.97 1.39 -19.95
#